data_AF-K1S8G6-F1
#
_entry.id   AF-K1S8G6-F1
#
_cell.length_a   1.000
_cell.length_b   1.000
_cell.length_c   1.000
_cell.angle_alpha   90.00
_cell.angle_beta   90.00
_cell.angle_gamma   90.00
#
_symmetry.space_group_name_H-M   'P 1'
#
loop_
_entity.id
_entity.type
_entity.pdbx_description
1 polymer ?
#
loop_
_entity_poly.entity_id
_entity_poly.type
_entity_poly.pdbx_seq_one_letter_code
_entity_poly.pdbx_strand_id
1 'polypeptide(L)'
;MAVPQDGGDVRGNKKDKELCDYIKEHTGLVVDAYFSATKIKWVLENVPGARILADAGQLLFGTVETWLIWNLTGGQVHVTDYSNASRTMLFDVDKLEWDPYLCEKLDIPMSILPEVKPSSEVYGTVASGLLGFEDIVGTPI
;
A
#
# COMPACT_ATOMS: atom_id res chain seq x y z
N MET A 1 13.07 7.06 -5.91
CA MET A 1 13.64 6.85 -7.26
C MET A 1 12.66 7.47 -8.26
N ALA A 2 12.92 8.68 -8.71
CA ALA A 2 12.19 9.27 -9.83
C ALA A 2 12.85 8.75 -11.10
N VAL A 3 12.09 8.11 -11.98
CA VAL A 3 12.59 7.75 -13.31
C VAL A 3 12.68 9.06 -14.10
N PRO A 4 13.85 9.49 -14.58
CA PRO A 4 13.97 10.73 -15.32
C PRO A 4 13.22 10.62 -16.65
N GLN A 5 12.32 11.57 -16.92
CA GLN A 5 11.76 11.76 -18.24
C GLN A 5 12.63 12.73 -19.03
N ASP A 6 13.82 12.30 -19.46
CA ASP A 6 14.62 13.07 -20.42
C ASP A 6 15.19 12.14 -21.49
N GLY A 7 14.78 12.39 -22.73
CA GLY A 7 15.23 11.69 -23.93
C GLY A 7 16.68 12.04 -24.27
N GLY A 8 17.63 11.43 -23.56
CA GLY A 8 19.05 11.70 -23.79
C GLY A 8 20.05 10.94 -22.93
N ASP A 9 19.87 9.63 -22.67
CA ASP A 9 21.00 8.74 -22.34
C ASP A 9 20.64 7.27 -22.67
N VAL A 10 21.39 6.66 -23.58
CA VAL A 10 21.10 5.33 -24.19
C VAL A 10 21.47 4.16 -23.24
N ARG A 11 21.66 4.42 -21.94
CA ARG A 11 21.92 3.38 -20.94
C ARG A 11 21.25 3.69 -19.61
N GLY A 12 19.92 3.78 -19.61
CA GLY A 12 19.16 3.54 -18.38
C GLY A 12 19.72 2.29 -17.70
N ASN A 13 20.17 2.43 -16.45
CA ASN A 13 20.94 1.44 -15.72
C ASN A 13 20.27 0.06 -15.85
N LYS A 14 21.02 -0.99 -16.25
CA LYS A 14 20.47 -2.33 -16.51
C LYS A 14 19.59 -2.82 -15.35
N LYS A 15 19.96 -2.47 -14.12
CA LYS A 15 19.21 -2.78 -12.89
C LYS A 15 17.85 -2.09 -12.82
N ASP A 16 17.74 -0.86 -13.31
CA ASP A 16 16.48 -0.12 -13.32
C ASP A 16 15.52 -0.72 -14.34
N LYS A 17 16.04 -1.18 -15.49
CA LYS A 17 15.24 -1.90 -16.48
C LYS A 17 14.73 -3.24 -15.95
N GLU A 18 15.58 -4.04 -15.32
CA GLU A 18 15.18 -5.32 -14.72
C GLU A 18 14.08 -5.14 -13.65
N LEU A 19 14.17 -4.09 -12.83
CA LEU A 19 13.13 -3.78 -11.85
C LEU A 19 11.82 -3.33 -12.52
N CYS A 20 11.89 -2.48 -13.55
CA CYS A 20 10.71 -2.07 -14.31
C CYS A 20 10.00 -3.27 -14.98
N ASP A 21 10.77 -4.18 -15.57
CA ASP A 21 10.24 -5.39 -16.21
C ASP A 21 9.58 -6.30 -15.15
N TYR A 22 10.22 -6.50 -13.99
CA TYR A 22 9.66 -7.27 -12.88
C TYR A 22 8.34 -6.65 -12.35
N ILE A 23 8.32 -5.34 -12.13
CA ILE A 23 7.11 -4.62 -11.68
C ILE A 23 5.97 -4.85 -12.67
N LYS A 24 6.24 -4.72 -13.97
CA LYS A 24 5.22 -4.92 -15.00
C LYS A 24 4.70 -6.34 -15.03
N GLU A 25 5.59 -7.32 -14.90
CA GLU A 25 5.24 -8.74 -14.90
C GLU A 25 4.35 -9.10 -13.70
N HIS A 26 4.71 -8.67 -12.48
CA HIS A 26 4.05 -9.14 -11.25
C HIS A 26 2.88 -8.26 -10.79
N THR A 27 2.87 -6.97 -11.17
CA THR A 27 1.81 -6.03 -10.74
C THR A 27 0.89 -5.60 -11.89
N GLY A 28 1.29 -5.84 -13.14
CA GLY A 28 0.62 -5.30 -14.33
C GLY A 28 0.79 -3.79 -14.52
N LEU A 29 1.60 -3.12 -13.69
CA LEU A 29 1.79 -1.66 -13.71
C LEU A 29 3.10 -1.25 -14.39
N VAL A 30 3.17 0.01 -14.80
CA VAL A 30 4.42 0.67 -15.18
C VAL A 30 4.97 1.45 -13.99
N VAL A 31 6.28 1.72 -13.98
CA VAL A 31 6.86 2.60 -12.96
C VAL A 31 6.43 4.04 -13.24
N ASP A 32 5.54 4.57 -12.40
CA ASP A 32 5.00 5.90 -12.52
C ASP A 32 4.72 6.51 -11.13
N ALA A 33 4.78 7.84 -11.03
CA ALA A 33 4.46 8.58 -9.82
C ALA A 33 2.97 8.47 -9.42
N TYR A 34 2.11 7.91 -10.27
CA TYR A 34 0.70 7.66 -9.99
C TYR A 34 0.46 6.65 -8.86
N PHE A 35 1.29 5.61 -8.74
CA PHE A 35 1.08 4.50 -7.80
C PHE A 35 1.59 4.78 -6.39
N SER A 36 1.09 4.01 -5.41
CA SER A 36 1.29 4.30 -3.98
C SER A 36 2.72 4.07 -3.49
N ALA A 37 3.44 3.06 -3.98
CA ALA A 37 4.71 2.64 -3.37
C ALA A 37 5.77 3.76 -3.33
N THR A 38 5.85 4.57 -4.39
CA THR A 38 6.80 5.70 -4.42
C THR A 38 6.44 6.79 -3.41
N LYS A 39 5.14 6.96 -3.11
CA LYS A 39 4.64 7.88 -2.08
C LYS A 39 4.92 7.36 -0.68
N ILE A 40 4.74 6.05 -0.44
CA ILE A 40 5.09 5.40 0.84
C ILE A 40 6.57 5.61 1.13
N LYS A 41 7.44 5.26 0.17
CA LYS A 41 8.88 5.46 0.29
C LYS A 41 9.22 6.92 0.60
N TRP A 42 8.62 7.86 -0.14
CA TRP A 42 8.83 9.29 0.08
C TRP A 42 8.47 9.70 1.52
N VAL A 43 7.32 9.25 2.05
CA VAL A 43 6.93 9.54 3.44
C VAL A 43 7.96 9.00 4.43
N LEU A 44 8.40 7.75 4.27
CA LEU A 44 9.37 7.12 5.16
C LEU A 44 10.73 7.82 5.13
N GLU A 45 11.14 8.38 3.99
CA GLU A 45 12.41 9.10 3.82
C GLU A 45 12.34 10.57 4.27
N ASN A 46 11.18 11.22 4.15
CA ASN A 46 11.09 12.69 4.24
C ASN A 46 10.28 13.19 5.45
N VAL A 47 9.38 12.38 6.02
CA VAL A 47 8.63 12.78 7.21
C VAL A 47 9.45 12.44 8.46
N PRO A 48 9.85 13.44 9.28
CA PRO A 48 10.66 13.18 10.47
C PRO A 48 10.01 12.15 11.41
N GLY A 49 10.76 11.10 11.74
CA GLY A 49 10.32 10.03 12.64
C GLY A 49 9.46 8.94 12.00
N ALA A 50 8.99 9.10 10.75
CA ALA A 50 8.11 8.11 10.11
C ALA A 50 8.76 6.72 9.98
N ARG A 51 10.03 6.66 9.57
CA ARG A 51 10.80 5.41 9.52
C ARG A 51 10.87 4.72 10.88
N ILE A 52 11.18 5.47 11.94
CA ILE A 52 11.29 4.92 13.31
C ILE A 52 9.95 4.34 13.76
N LEU A 53 8.84 5.03 13.50
CA LEU A 53 7.51 4.52 13.83
C LEU A 53 7.15 3.28 13.02
N ALA A 54 7.48 3.24 11.72
CA ALA A 54 7.25 2.08 10.86
C ALA A 54 8.02 0.84 11.35
N ASP A 55 9.30 1.01 11.65
CA ASP A 55 10.16 -0.07 12.15
C ASP A 55 9.73 -0.55 13.55
N ALA A 56 9.11 0.32 14.35
CA ALA A 56 8.53 0.00 15.65
C ALA A 56 7.09 -0.56 15.59
N GLY A 57 6.49 -0.70 14.40
CA GLY A 57 5.10 -1.15 14.24
C GLY A 57 4.06 -0.14 14.73
N GLN A 58 4.41 1.15 14.79
CA GLN A 58 3.57 2.26 15.25
C GLN A 58 3.09 3.15 14.09
N LEU A 59 3.31 2.72 12.85
CA LEU A 59 2.83 3.38 11.64
C LEU A 59 2.17 2.32 10.75
N LEU A 60 0.99 2.63 10.24
CA LEU A 60 0.27 1.79 9.27
C LEU A 60 0.15 2.57 7.95
N PHE A 61 0.30 1.84 6.85
CA PHE A 61 -0.06 2.30 5.52
C PHE A 61 -1.48 1.86 5.20
N GLY A 62 -2.19 2.67 4.42
CA GLY A 62 -3.46 2.27 3.82
C GLY A 62 -3.79 3.15 2.62
N THR A 63 -4.46 2.58 1.63
CA THR A 63 -5.25 3.34 0.66
C THR A 63 -6.50 3.90 1.34
N VAL A 64 -7.30 4.70 0.62
CA VAL A 64 -8.39 5.48 1.25
C VAL A 64 -9.42 4.57 1.92
N GLU A 65 -9.76 3.44 1.31
CA GLU A 65 -10.68 2.45 1.87
C GLU A 65 -10.11 1.79 3.14
N THR A 66 -8.83 1.44 3.16
CA THR A 66 -8.14 0.92 4.36
C THR A 66 -8.26 1.91 5.51
N TRP A 67 -8.03 3.21 5.24
CA TRP A 67 -8.19 4.26 6.24
C TRP A 67 -9.62 4.37 6.75
N LEU A 68 -10.62 4.30 5.86
CA LEU A 68 -12.03 4.34 6.25
C LEU A 68 -12.41 3.13 7.10
N ILE A 69 -12.05 1.91 6.69
CA ILE A 69 -12.32 0.68 7.44
C ILE A 69 -11.64 0.74 8.82
N TRP A 70 -10.38 1.16 8.89
CA TRP A 70 -9.66 1.32 10.15
C TRP A 70 -10.39 2.24 11.12
N ASN A 71 -10.83 3.41 10.67
CA ASN A 71 -11.55 4.36 11.53
C ASN A 71 -12.95 3.87 11.90
N LEU A 72 -13.71 3.32 10.94
CA LEU A 72 -15.06 2.81 11.17
C LEU A 72 -15.07 1.60 12.11
N THR A 73 -13.98 0.84 12.17
CA THR A 73 -13.84 -0.31 13.09
C THR A 73 -13.14 0.05 14.39
N GLY A 74 -12.92 1.33 14.69
CA GLY A 74 -12.28 1.76 15.93
C GLY A 74 -10.82 1.30 16.07
N GLY A 75 -10.10 1.22 14.94
CA GLY A 75 -8.71 0.80 14.87
C GLY A 75 -8.49 -0.69 15.07
N GLN A 76 -9.50 -1.52 14.82
CA GLN A 76 -9.40 -2.98 15.00
C GLN A 76 -9.10 -3.73 13.70
N VAL A 77 -9.51 -3.19 12.55
CA VAL A 77 -9.40 -3.87 11.26
C VAL A 77 -8.53 -3.07 10.30
N HIS A 78 -7.36 -3.61 9.97
CA HIS A 78 -6.40 -3.04 9.02
C HIS A 78 -6.33 -3.90 7.77
N VAL A 79 -7.20 -3.62 6.81
CA VAL A 79 -7.39 -4.43 5.60
C VAL A 79 -7.53 -3.59 4.34
N THR A 80 -7.21 -4.17 3.19
CA THR A 80 -7.49 -3.67 1.83
C THR A 80 -8.06 -4.81 1.00
N ASP A 81 -8.81 -4.51 -0.05
CA ASP A 81 -9.20 -5.53 -1.02
C ASP A 81 -8.17 -5.68 -2.15
N TYR A 82 -8.26 -6.77 -2.93
CA TYR A 82 -7.39 -7.03 -4.08
C TYR A 82 -7.37 -5.89 -5.11
N SER A 83 -8.51 -5.23 -5.36
CA SER A 83 -8.57 -4.17 -6.37
C SER A 83 -7.76 -2.95 -5.95
N ASN A 84 -7.87 -2.50 -4.69
CA ASN A 84 -7.06 -1.40 -4.18
C ASN A 84 -5.59 -1.79 -3.99
N ALA A 85 -5.30 -3.01 -3.51
CA ALA A 85 -3.95 -3.52 -3.38
C ALA A 85 -3.21 -3.53 -4.73
N SER A 86 -3.89 -3.92 -5.83
CA SER A 86 -3.32 -3.92 -7.18
C SER A 86 -2.85 -2.54 -7.68
N ARG A 87 -3.29 -1.44 -7.05
CA ARG A 87 -2.91 -0.06 -7.44
C ARG A 87 -1.70 0.48 -6.67
N THR A 88 -1.14 -0.33 -5.77
CA THR A 88 -0.04 0.10 -4.91
C THR A 88 1.33 0.00 -5.57
N MET A 89 1.51 -0.87 -6.57
CA MET A 89 2.81 -1.31 -7.09
C MET A 89 3.62 -2.19 -6.10
N LEU A 90 2.95 -2.76 -5.09
CA LEU A 90 3.54 -3.69 -4.11
C LEU A 90 2.83 -5.05 -4.08
N PHE A 91 1.78 -5.24 -4.87
CA PHE A 91 0.91 -6.41 -4.82
C PHE A 91 1.12 -7.27 -6.07
N ASP A 92 1.39 -8.56 -5.85
CA ASP A 92 1.49 -9.58 -6.91
C ASP A 92 0.07 -10.00 -7.30
N VAL A 93 -0.35 -9.68 -8.53
CA VAL A 93 -1.73 -9.91 -8.99
C VAL A 93 -2.01 -11.37 -9.33
N ASP A 94 -0.99 -12.20 -9.53
CA ASP A 94 -1.14 -13.63 -9.80
C ASP A 94 -1.19 -14.43 -8.49
N LYS A 95 -0.37 -14.07 -7.50
CA LYS A 95 -0.35 -14.74 -6.18
C LYS A 95 -1.39 -14.20 -5.20
N LEU A 96 -1.93 -13.01 -5.46
CA LEU A 96 -2.85 -12.28 -4.61
C LEU A 96 -2.28 -11.94 -3.22
N GLU A 97 -1.01 -11.57 -3.15
CA GLU A 97 -0.32 -11.20 -1.92
C GLU A 97 0.64 -10.01 -2.12
N TRP A 98 1.08 -9.41 -1.02
CA TRP A 98 2.15 -8.42 -1.06
C TRP A 98 3.45 -9.06 -1.53
N ASP A 99 4.11 -8.47 -2.52
CA ASP A 99 5.38 -8.95 -3.06
C ASP A 99 6.55 -8.51 -2.15
N PRO A 100 7.24 -9.45 -1.48
CA PRO A 100 8.35 -9.11 -0.57
C PRO A 100 9.55 -8.52 -1.29
N TYR A 101 9.79 -8.92 -2.55
CA TYR A 101 10.89 -8.40 -3.36
C TYR A 101 10.67 -6.93 -3.71
N LEU A 102 9.45 -6.55 -4.12
CA LEU A 102 9.11 -5.15 -4.37
C LEU A 102 9.21 -4.30 -3.11
N CYS A 103 8.74 -4.83 -1.97
CA CYS A 103 8.87 -4.18 -0.67
C CYS A 103 10.35 -3.95 -0.30
N GLU A 104 11.20 -4.95 -0.44
CA GLU A 104 12.65 -4.84 -0.21
C GLU A 104 13.29 -3.78 -1.12
N LYS A 105 13.03 -3.83 -2.44
CA LYS A 105 13.63 -2.88 -3.40
C LYS A 105 13.19 -1.44 -3.19
N LEU A 106 11.99 -1.24 -2.66
CA LEU A 106 11.46 0.08 -2.36
C LEU A 106 11.72 0.51 -0.92
N ASP A 107 12.35 -0.34 -0.11
CA ASP A 107 12.65 -0.09 1.32
C ASP A 107 11.38 0.15 2.14
N ILE A 108 10.35 -0.67 1.91
CA ILE A 108 9.05 -0.58 2.57
C ILE A 108 8.88 -1.81 3.47
N PRO A 109 8.73 -1.62 4.80
CA PRO A 109 8.54 -2.74 5.71
C PRO A 109 7.13 -3.32 5.52
N MET A 110 7.02 -4.62 5.25
CA MET A 110 5.72 -5.27 5.05
C MET A 110 4.79 -5.17 6.28
N SER A 111 5.35 -4.95 7.47
CA SER A 111 4.60 -4.80 8.72
C SER A 111 3.64 -3.61 8.75
N ILE A 112 3.82 -2.62 7.88
CA ILE A 112 2.91 -1.47 7.80
C ILE A 112 1.75 -1.72 6.82
N LEU A 113 1.78 -2.79 6.03
CA LEU A 113 0.80 -3.04 4.98
C LEU A 113 -0.45 -3.72 5.56
N PRO A 114 -1.66 -3.36 5.09
CA PRO A 114 -2.90 -3.99 5.51
C PRO A 114 -2.99 -5.46 5.07
N GLU A 115 -3.78 -6.28 5.76
CA GLU A 115 -4.12 -7.61 5.25
C GLU A 115 -4.96 -7.47 3.96
N VAL A 116 -4.65 -8.28 2.95
CA VAL A 116 -5.38 -8.25 1.67
C VAL A 116 -6.51 -9.27 1.68
N LYS A 117 -7.72 -8.84 1.29
CA LYS A 117 -8.94 -9.66 1.30
C LYS A 117 -9.66 -9.64 -0.07
N PRO A 118 -10.57 -10.60 -0.32
CA PRO A 118 -11.54 -10.49 -1.42
C PRO A 118 -12.41 -9.24 -1.28
N SER A 119 -12.83 -8.65 -2.40
CA SER A 119 -13.67 -7.44 -2.42
C SER A 119 -15.09 -7.62 -1.90
N SER A 120 -15.51 -8.85 -1.62
CA SER A 120 -16.82 -9.21 -1.09
C SER A 120 -16.67 -10.19 0.07
N GLU A 121 -16.36 -9.64 1.24
CA GLU A 121 -16.25 -10.32 2.53
C GLU A 121 -16.76 -9.36 3.61
N VAL A 122 -17.20 -9.87 4.76
CA VAL A 122 -17.43 -9.02 5.93
C VAL A 122 -16.07 -8.80 6.61
N TYR A 123 -15.52 -7.60 6.49
CA TYR A 123 -14.21 -7.26 7.03
C TYR A 123 -14.26 -6.99 8.54
N GLY A 124 -15.39 -6.46 8.99
CA GLY A 124 -15.63 -6.07 10.37
C GLY A 124 -17.02 -5.46 10.54
N THR A 125 -17.25 -4.77 11.65
CA THR A 125 -18.49 -4.03 11.89
C THR A 125 -18.18 -2.62 12.36
N VAL A 126 -19.09 -1.69 12.09
CA VAL A 126 -18.95 -0.31 12.57
C VAL A 126 -18.89 -0.29 14.09
N ALA A 127 -17.83 0.27 14.65
CA ALA A 127 -17.57 0.36 16.08
C ALA A 127 -18.49 1.37 16.77
N SER A 128 -18.75 1.15 18.06
CA SER A 128 -19.45 2.10 18.91
C SER A 128 -18.57 3.31 19.26
N GLY A 129 -19.19 4.42 19.66
CA GLY A 129 -18.47 5.62 20.12
C GLY A 129 -17.94 6.53 19.01
N LEU A 130 -18.26 6.24 17.75
CA LEU A 130 -17.98 7.10 16.61
C LEU A 130 -19.04 8.19 16.48
N LEU A 131 -18.64 9.45 16.66
CA LEU A 131 -19.52 10.61 16.56
C LEU A 131 -20.15 10.69 15.16
N GLY A 132 -21.48 10.70 15.08
CA GLY A 132 -22.24 10.80 13.83
C GLY A 132 -22.48 9.47 13.12
N PHE A 133 -22.10 8.34 13.72
CA PHE A 133 -22.33 6.99 13.19
C PHE A 133 -23.12 6.10 14.15
N GLU A 134 -23.78 6.69 15.15
CA GLU A 134 -24.50 5.99 16.21
C GLU A 134 -25.59 5.06 15.67
N ASP A 135 -26.29 5.48 14.61
CA ASP A 135 -27.40 4.75 14.01
C ASP A 135 -26.96 3.52 13.19
N ILE A 136 -25.67 3.40 12.86
CA ILE A 136 -25.15 2.30 12.03
C ILE A 136 -24.14 1.40 12.77
N VAL A 137 -23.99 1.57 14.08
CA VAL A 137 -23.14 0.70 14.92
C VAL A 137 -23.53 -0.77 14.72
N GLY A 138 -22.52 -1.63 14.58
CA GLY A 138 -22.70 -3.07 14.34
C GLY A 138 -23.04 -3.45 12.90
N THR A 139 -23.25 -2.48 12.00
CA THR A 139 -23.44 -2.76 10.57
C THR A 139 -22.18 -3.41 10.01
N PRO A 140 -22.28 -4.57 9.34
CA PRO A 140 -21.15 -5.19 8.64
C PRO A 140 -20.57 -4.25 7.58
N ILE A 141 -19.25 -4.16 7.54
CA ILE A 141 -18.48 -3.50 6.48
C ILE A 141 -17.98 -4.56 5.52
#